data_AF-A0A7X7GZ72-F1
#
_entry.id   AF-A0A7X7GZ72-F1
#
_cell.length_a   1.000
_cell.length_b   1.000
_cell.length_c   1.000
_cell.angle_alpha   90.00
_cell.angle_beta   90.00
_cell.angle_gamma   90.00
#
_symmetry.space_group_name_H-M   'P 1'
#
loop_
_entity.id
_entity.type
_entity.pdbx_description
1 polymer ?
#
loop_
_entity_poly.entity_id
_entity_poly.type
_entity_poly.pdbx_seq_one_letter_code
_entity_poly.pdbx_strand_id
1 'polypeptide(L)'
;MNFPNQYLFIKNLERLLGKGYSLKEALNMLKHLKYKEIEYIDKKLQEGMLLSQILKKLKFKTYIYEGIRIGEKTNKLNEAIILVAKQMEFYQKVNKQISKVLLYPLVLLCFAIICFEVIRINLYPVVKILLNDYQFQNNELFAFLTFNSLKIMGLLVLIIVIIINVYKPLGNLIPLIKEYRVINLLKYLEILLVCGYSLDEAFRLLTQSLNNKIYQLEILSFALLGDKELPKLTPYNRNIIEYLQMGIKSNDLVRVINDYHYFYDSLLFDKFAKITYYLQFIFFLLLSVNIFCIYYLIMFPMFQITNNI
;
A
#
# COMPACT_ATOMS: atom_id res chain seq x y z
N MET A 1 -11.28 -18.88 4.34
CA MET A 1 -10.29 -18.69 3.25
C MET A 1 -9.40 -17.46 3.48
N ASN A 2 -8.08 -17.64 3.54
CA ASN A 2 -7.10 -16.54 3.61
C ASN A 2 -6.98 -15.82 2.26
N PHE A 3 -6.51 -14.56 2.24
CA PHE A 3 -6.42 -13.75 1.01
C PHE A 3 -5.66 -14.42 -0.16
N PRO A 4 -4.53 -15.11 0.04
CA PRO A 4 -3.85 -15.81 -1.05
C PRO A 4 -4.73 -16.89 -1.70
N ASN A 5 -5.50 -17.62 -0.89
CA ASN A 5 -6.42 -18.65 -1.37
C ASN A 5 -7.62 -18.01 -2.07
N GLN A 6 -8.15 -16.90 -1.54
CA GLN A 6 -9.19 -16.11 -2.20
C GLN A 6 -8.74 -15.65 -3.60
N TYR A 7 -7.51 -15.13 -3.71
CA TYR A 7 -6.91 -14.72 -4.98
C TYR A 7 -6.80 -15.88 -5.95
N LEU A 8 -6.22 -17.00 -5.50
CA LEU A 8 -6.02 -18.15 -6.36
C LEU A 8 -7.35 -18.76 -6.83
N PHE A 9 -8.38 -18.76 -5.98
CA PHE A 9 -9.73 -19.16 -6.37
C PHE A 9 -10.28 -18.26 -7.49
N ILE A 10 -10.33 -16.94 -7.28
CA ILE A 10 -10.86 -15.99 -8.27
C ILE A 10 -10.02 -16.00 -9.55
N LYS A 11 -8.70 -16.11 -9.46
CA LYS A 11 -7.81 -16.14 -10.62
C LYS A 11 -7.99 -17.40 -11.46
N ASN A 12 -8.17 -18.55 -10.82
CA ASN A 12 -8.45 -19.77 -11.57
C ASN A 12 -9.86 -19.75 -12.17
N LEU A 13 -10.84 -19.18 -11.46
CA LEU A 13 -12.19 -18.99 -11.99
C LEU A 13 -12.17 -18.07 -13.22
N GLU A 14 -11.50 -16.93 -13.14
CA GLU A 14 -11.26 -16.02 -14.27
C GLU A 14 -10.66 -16.74 -15.48
N ARG A 15 -9.61 -17.53 -15.27
CA ARG A 15 -8.95 -18.27 -16.35
C ARG A 15 -9.86 -19.31 -17.02
N LEU A 16 -10.74 -19.96 -16.26
CA LEU A 16 -11.66 -20.97 -16.79
C LEU A 16 -12.82 -20.30 -17.52
N LEU A 17 -13.44 -19.27 -16.93
CA LEU A 17 -14.49 -18.51 -17.59
C LEU A 17 -13.99 -17.84 -18.87
N GLY A 18 -12.77 -17.29 -18.88
CA GLY A 18 -12.14 -16.72 -20.06
C GLY A 18 -11.84 -17.73 -21.17
N LYS A 19 -11.82 -19.03 -20.86
CA LYS A 19 -11.72 -20.12 -21.85
C LYS A 19 -13.09 -20.61 -22.35
N GLY A 20 -14.19 -19.98 -21.91
CA GLY A 20 -15.55 -20.34 -22.31
C GLY A 20 -16.21 -21.43 -21.46
N TYR A 21 -15.56 -21.91 -20.39
CA TYR A 21 -16.22 -22.83 -19.46
C TYR A 21 -17.34 -22.10 -18.70
N SER A 22 -18.46 -22.78 -18.48
CA SER A 22 -19.52 -22.28 -17.59
C SER A 22 -19.05 -22.23 -16.14
N LEU A 23 -19.72 -21.42 -15.30
CA LEU A 23 -19.44 -21.34 -13.86
C LEU A 23 -19.46 -22.72 -13.18
N LYS A 24 -20.41 -23.59 -13.57
CA LYS A 24 -20.56 -24.94 -13.02
C LYS A 24 -19.38 -25.84 -13.41
N GLU A 25 -18.98 -25.84 -14.67
CA GLU A 25 -17.81 -26.61 -15.15
C GLU A 25 -16.54 -26.12 -14.46
N ALA A 26 -16.35 -24.80 -14.39
CA ALA A 26 -15.21 -24.20 -13.72
C ALA A 26 -15.13 -24.64 -12.25
N LEU A 27 -16.23 -24.54 -11.49
CA LEU A 27 -16.26 -24.98 -10.10
C LEU A 27 -15.96 -26.48 -9.94
N ASN A 28 -16.48 -27.34 -10.83
CA ASN A 28 -16.17 -28.76 -10.83
C ASN A 28 -14.67 -29.02 -11.05
N MET A 29 -14.04 -28.34 -12.00
CA MET A 29 -12.59 -28.45 -12.22
C MET A 29 -11.78 -27.95 -11.01
N LEU A 30 -12.27 -26.94 -10.30
CA LEU A 30 -11.58 -26.38 -9.14
C LEU A 30 -11.69 -27.26 -7.88
N LYS A 31 -12.65 -28.20 -7.81
CA LYS A 31 -12.76 -29.16 -6.68
C LYS A 31 -11.48 -29.98 -6.48
N HIS A 32 -10.75 -30.27 -7.57
CA HIS A 32 -9.48 -31.01 -7.51
C HIS A 32 -8.37 -30.28 -6.75
N LEU A 33 -8.49 -28.95 -6.54
CA LEU A 33 -7.51 -28.15 -5.81
C LEU A 33 -7.64 -28.26 -4.28
N LYS A 34 -8.54 -29.12 -3.76
CA LYS A 34 -8.73 -29.45 -2.33
C LYS A 34 -8.98 -28.24 -1.41
N TYR A 35 -9.57 -27.16 -1.94
CA TYR A 35 -10.08 -26.09 -1.08
C TYR A 35 -11.37 -26.56 -0.40
N LYS A 36 -11.35 -26.66 0.93
CA LYS A 36 -12.54 -27.02 1.73
C LYS A 36 -13.73 -26.11 1.43
N GLU A 37 -13.47 -24.85 1.05
CA GLU A 37 -14.50 -23.88 0.76
C GLU A 37 -15.19 -24.06 -0.60
N ILE A 38 -14.63 -24.78 -1.57
CA ILE A 38 -15.24 -24.93 -2.90
C ILE A 38 -16.50 -25.79 -2.86
N GLU A 39 -16.49 -26.87 -2.09
CA GLU A 39 -17.68 -27.71 -1.90
C GLU A 39 -18.82 -26.90 -1.27
N TYR A 40 -18.49 -26.03 -0.33
CA TYR A 40 -19.45 -25.10 0.25
C TYR A 40 -20.00 -24.11 -0.80
N ILE A 41 -19.14 -23.55 -1.65
CA ILE A 41 -19.56 -22.63 -2.72
C ILE A 41 -20.50 -23.34 -3.70
N ASP A 42 -20.11 -24.51 -4.20
CA ASP A 42 -20.91 -25.29 -5.16
C ASP A 42 -22.27 -25.67 -4.58
N LYS A 43 -22.30 -26.18 -3.34
CA LYS A 43 -23.56 -26.51 -2.65
C LYS A 43 -24.47 -25.29 -2.51
N LYS A 44 -23.94 -24.13 -2.11
CA LYS A 44 -24.75 -22.91 -1.93
C LYS A 44 -25.24 -22.30 -3.24
N LEU A 45 -24.47 -22.43 -4.31
CA LEU A 45 -24.94 -22.02 -5.65
C LEU A 45 -26.09 -22.92 -6.12
N GLN A 46 -26.01 -24.24 -5.86
CA GLN A 46 -27.10 -25.17 -6.18
C GLN A 46 -28.38 -24.90 -5.37
N GLU A 47 -28.25 -24.38 -4.14
CA GLU A 47 -29.37 -23.87 -3.33
C GLU A 47 -29.94 -22.52 -3.84
N GLY A 48 -29.40 -21.95 -4.93
CA GLY A 48 -29.87 -20.69 -5.52
C GLY A 48 -29.30 -19.43 -4.88
N MET A 49 -28.31 -19.55 -3.99
CA MET A 49 -27.66 -18.39 -3.38
C MET A 49 -26.72 -17.70 -4.38
N LEU A 50 -26.70 -16.37 -4.40
CA LEU A 50 -25.78 -15.60 -5.24
C LEU A 50 -24.32 -15.81 -4.82
N LEU A 51 -23.40 -15.89 -5.80
CA LEU A 51 -21.96 -16.01 -5.59
C LEU A 51 -21.44 -14.87 -4.71
N SER A 52 -21.87 -13.61 -4.94
CA SER A 52 -21.45 -12.48 -4.10
C SER A 52 -21.79 -12.68 -2.62
N GLN A 53 -22.97 -13.22 -2.32
CA GLN A 53 -23.41 -13.47 -0.95
C GLN A 53 -22.62 -14.61 -0.30
N ILE A 54 -22.30 -15.65 -1.06
CA ILE A 54 -21.46 -16.77 -0.61
C ILE A 54 -20.05 -16.27 -0.28
N LEU A 55 -19.45 -15.48 -1.18
CA LEU A 55 -18.12 -14.91 -0.97
C LEU A 55 -18.07 -13.97 0.24
N LYS A 56 -19.12 -13.18 0.46
CA LYS A 56 -19.29 -12.37 1.68
C LYS A 56 -19.28 -13.24 2.94
N LYS A 57 -20.02 -14.36 2.95
CA LYS A 57 -20.04 -15.33 4.08
C LYS A 57 -18.67 -15.98 4.31
N LEU A 58 -17.91 -16.22 3.24
CA LEU A 58 -16.54 -16.76 3.29
C LEU A 58 -15.47 -15.72 3.67
N LYS A 59 -15.88 -14.50 4.07
CA LYS A 59 -15.01 -13.39 4.47
C LYS A 59 -14.05 -12.96 3.36
N PHE A 60 -14.50 -13.02 2.11
CA PHE A 60 -13.79 -12.35 1.02
C PHE A 60 -13.77 -10.83 1.28
N LYS A 61 -12.71 -10.16 0.81
CA LYS A 61 -12.60 -8.70 0.93
C LYS A 61 -13.79 -8.02 0.24
N THR A 62 -14.23 -6.90 0.81
CA THR A 62 -15.43 -6.16 0.35
C THR A 62 -15.45 -5.90 -1.14
N TYR A 63 -14.36 -5.40 -1.71
CA TYR A 63 -14.26 -5.11 -3.13
C TYR A 63 -14.49 -6.34 -4.04
N ILE A 64 -14.15 -7.54 -3.58
CA ILE A 64 -14.26 -8.76 -4.38
C ILE A 64 -15.73 -9.14 -4.54
N TYR A 65 -16.45 -9.29 -3.42
CA TYR A 65 -17.84 -9.71 -3.49
C TYR A 65 -18.75 -8.59 -3.99
N GLU A 66 -18.40 -7.31 -3.76
CA GLU A 66 -19.13 -6.16 -4.33
C GLU A 66 -18.95 -6.08 -5.85
N GLY A 67 -17.73 -6.26 -6.37
CA GLY A 67 -17.47 -6.33 -7.82
C GLY A 67 -18.25 -7.48 -8.48
N ILE A 68 -18.26 -8.65 -7.85
CA ILE A 68 -19.05 -9.80 -8.34
C ILE A 68 -20.55 -9.53 -8.27
N ARG A 69 -21.05 -8.88 -7.21
CA ARG A 69 -22.46 -8.49 -7.09
C ARG A 69 -22.92 -7.58 -8.22
N ILE A 70 -22.05 -6.65 -8.65
CA ILE A 70 -22.31 -5.75 -9.79
C ILE A 70 -22.48 -6.59 -11.07
N GLY A 71 -21.60 -7.55 -11.32
CA GLY A 71 -21.71 -8.47 -12.45
C GLY A 71 -22.96 -9.35 -12.41
N GLU A 72 -23.34 -9.88 -11.23
CA GLU A 72 -24.56 -10.67 -11.07
C GLU A 72 -25.82 -9.86 -11.37
N LYS A 73 -25.90 -8.60 -10.92
CA LYS A 73 -27.06 -7.73 -11.16
C LYS A 73 -27.22 -7.33 -12.63
N THR A 74 -26.12 -7.32 -13.38
CA THR A 74 -26.07 -6.85 -14.76
C THR A 74 -25.92 -7.99 -15.77
N ASN A 75 -26.00 -9.25 -15.32
CA ASN A 75 -25.74 -10.45 -16.11
C ASN A 75 -24.36 -10.47 -16.81
N LYS A 76 -23.39 -9.73 -16.26
CA LYS A 76 -22.01 -9.60 -16.75
C LYS A 76 -21.01 -10.19 -15.74
N LEU A 77 -21.33 -11.38 -15.25
CA LEU A 77 -20.57 -12.06 -14.20
C LEU A 77 -19.14 -12.36 -14.66
N ASN A 78 -18.97 -12.79 -15.91
CA ASN A 78 -17.67 -13.16 -16.46
C ASN A 78 -16.72 -11.96 -16.51
N GLU A 79 -17.21 -10.83 -17.03
CA GLU A 79 -16.48 -9.57 -17.11
C GLU A 79 -16.11 -9.06 -15.72
N ALA A 80 -17.06 -9.10 -14.78
CA ALA A 80 -16.81 -8.69 -13.39
C ALA A 80 -15.72 -9.56 -12.73
N ILE A 81 -15.75 -10.88 -12.93
CA ILE A 81 -14.72 -11.78 -12.39
C ILE A 81 -13.34 -11.48 -12.99
N ILE A 82 -13.27 -11.20 -14.30
CA ILE A 82 -12.01 -10.82 -14.97
C ILE A 82 -11.42 -9.55 -14.34
N LEU A 83 -12.23 -8.50 -14.19
CA LEU A 83 -11.78 -7.22 -13.64
C LEU A 83 -11.41 -7.34 -12.15
N VAL A 84 -12.20 -8.07 -11.36
CA VAL A 84 -11.88 -8.34 -9.96
C VAL A 84 -10.57 -9.13 -9.84
N ALA A 85 -10.33 -10.13 -10.69
CA ALA A 85 -9.07 -10.88 -10.68
C ALA A 85 -7.87 -9.99 -11.01
N LYS A 86 -7.98 -9.11 -12.02
CA LYS A 86 -6.95 -8.10 -12.34
C LYS A 86 -6.69 -7.16 -11.16
N GLN A 87 -7.75 -6.71 -10.49
CA GLN A 87 -7.64 -5.86 -9.30
C GLN A 87 -6.93 -6.60 -8.15
N MET A 88 -7.27 -7.86 -7.91
CA MET A 88 -6.59 -8.68 -6.89
C MET A 88 -5.11 -8.90 -7.21
N GLU A 89 -4.76 -9.14 -8.47
CA GLU A 89 -3.37 -9.27 -8.92
C GLU A 89 -2.57 -7.98 -8.64
N PHE A 90 -3.16 -6.82 -8.97
CA PHE A 90 -2.57 -5.52 -8.66
C PHE A 90 -2.34 -5.36 -7.15
N TYR A 91 -3.33 -5.66 -6.32
CA TYR A 91 -3.17 -5.61 -4.86
C TYR A 91 -2.08 -6.55 -4.35
N GLN A 92 -1.94 -7.75 -4.95
CA GLN A 92 -0.87 -8.68 -4.59
C GLN A 92 0.51 -8.12 -4.95
N LYS A 93 0.65 -7.51 -6.13
CA LYS A 93 1.89 -6.83 -6.55
C LYS A 93 2.23 -5.67 -5.62
N VAL A 94 1.26 -4.80 -5.32
CA VAL A 94 1.42 -3.67 -4.39
C VAL A 94 1.83 -4.16 -3.00
N ASN A 95 1.16 -5.17 -2.44
CA ASN A 95 1.51 -5.72 -1.13
C ASN A 95 2.92 -6.29 -1.10
N LYS A 96 3.34 -7.02 -2.15
CA LYS A 96 4.72 -7.51 -2.27
C LYS A 96 5.73 -6.36 -2.27
N GLN A 97 5.43 -5.26 -2.97
CA GLN A 97 6.31 -4.09 -3.02
C GLN A 97 6.36 -3.35 -1.68
N ILE A 98 5.21 -3.14 -1.02
CA ILE A 98 5.17 -2.56 0.33
C ILE A 98 6.00 -3.40 1.30
N SER A 99 5.86 -4.73 1.27
CA SER A 99 6.66 -5.61 2.10
C SER A 99 8.16 -5.46 1.81
N LYS A 100 8.56 -5.38 0.55
CA LYS A 100 9.97 -5.15 0.18
C LYS A 100 10.50 -3.81 0.69
N VAL A 101 9.73 -2.73 0.50
CA VAL A 101 10.09 -1.37 0.92
C VAL A 101 10.27 -1.27 2.43
N LEU A 102 9.45 -1.99 3.22
CA LEU A 102 9.46 -1.91 4.68
C LEU A 102 10.39 -2.92 5.36
N LEU A 103 10.49 -4.14 4.82
CA LEU A 103 11.25 -5.22 5.46
C LEU A 103 12.73 -4.86 5.59
N TYR A 104 13.32 -4.31 4.53
CA TYR A 104 14.75 -3.96 4.52
C TYR A 104 15.10 -2.92 5.61
N PRO A 105 14.45 -1.73 5.67
CA PRO A 105 14.68 -0.77 6.74
C PRO A 105 14.49 -1.31 8.15
N LEU A 106 13.45 -2.13 8.37
CA LEU A 106 13.13 -2.64 9.70
C LEU A 106 14.20 -3.61 10.20
N VAL A 107 14.64 -4.56 9.36
CA VAL A 107 15.69 -5.50 9.74
C VAL A 107 17.00 -4.77 10.04
N LEU A 108 17.39 -3.83 9.18
CA LEU A 108 18.61 -3.04 9.34
C LEU A 108 18.58 -2.17 10.62
N LEU A 109 17.45 -1.49 10.86
CA LEU A 109 17.25 -0.65 12.04
C LEU A 109 17.27 -1.49 13.32
N CYS A 110 16.58 -2.64 13.35
CA CYS A 110 16.59 -3.55 14.49
C CYS A 110 18.02 -4.02 14.82
N PHE A 111 18.77 -4.46 13.80
CA PHE A 111 20.16 -4.88 13.99
C PHE A 111 21.04 -3.74 14.52
N ALA A 112 20.94 -2.54 13.95
CA ALA A 112 21.70 -1.38 14.39
C ALA A 112 21.38 -0.98 15.84
N ILE A 113 20.11 -0.98 16.24
CA ILE A 113 19.71 -0.71 17.63
C ILE A 113 20.34 -1.75 18.57
N ILE A 114 20.27 -3.04 18.23
CA ILE A 114 20.86 -4.09 19.06
C ILE A 114 22.37 -3.86 19.22
N CYS A 115 23.10 -3.63 18.13
CA CYS A 115 24.54 -3.38 18.18
C CYS A 115 24.89 -2.15 19.04
N PHE A 116 24.17 -1.04 18.86
CA PHE A 116 24.46 0.18 19.60
C PHE A 116 24.07 0.09 21.08
N GLU A 117 23.01 -0.64 21.44
CA GLU A 117 22.70 -0.90 22.84
C GLU A 117 23.76 -1.80 23.50
N VAL A 118 24.31 -2.78 22.79
CA VAL A 118 25.43 -3.58 23.31
C VAL A 118 26.66 -2.71 23.59
N ILE A 119 27.02 -1.80 22.68
CA ILE A 119 28.09 -0.82 22.88
C ILE A 119 27.79 0.08 24.09
N ARG A 120 26.55 0.57 24.20
CA ARG A 120 26.12 1.44 25.29
C ARG A 120 26.18 0.76 26.66
N ILE A 121 25.81 -0.51 26.75
CA ILE A 121 25.77 -1.23 28.04
C ILE A 121 27.17 -1.67 28.45
N ASN A 122 28.00 -2.11 27.50
CA ASN A 122 29.28 -2.73 27.82
C ASN A 122 30.47 -1.75 27.73
N LEU A 123 30.55 -0.95 26.67
CA LEU A 123 31.71 -0.11 26.38
C LEU A 123 31.59 1.30 26.99
N TYR A 124 30.40 1.90 26.93
CA TYR A 124 30.21 3.28 27.39
C TYR A 124 30.50 3.48 28.90
N PRO A 125 30.13 2.56 29.84
CA PRO A 125 30.47 2.73 31.25
C PRO A 125 31.97 2.74 31.50
N VAL A 126 32.73 1.91 30.78
CA VAL A 126 34.19 1.87 30.86
C VAL A 126 34.79 3.21 30.46
N VAL A 127 34.33 3.78 29.35
CA VAL A 127 34.74 5.13 28.90
C VAL A 127 34.38 6.19 29.94
N LYS A 128 33.20 6.09 30.57
CA LYS A 128 32.77 7.05 31.61
C LYS A 128 33.65 6.98 32.87
N ILE A 129 34.05 5.79 33.29
CA ILE A 129 34.97 5.60 34.42
C ILE A 129 36.32 6.25 34.11
N LEU A 130 36.90 5.95 32.93
CA LEU A 130 38.18 6.53 32.51
C LEU A 130 38.12 8.06 32.46
N LEU A 131 37.05 8.64 31.90
CA LEU A 131 36.88 10.09 31.86
C LEU A 131 36.85 10.73 33.27
N ASN A 132 36.19 10.07 34.22
CA ASN A 132 36.12 10.55 35.60
C ASN A 132 37.49 10.52 36.28
N ASP A 133 38.28 9.47 36.05
CA ASP A 133 39.62 9.32 36.64
C ASP A 133 40.57 10.45 36.21
N TYR A 134 40.44 10.94 34.97
CA TYR A 134 41.24 12.04 34.42
C TYR A 134 40.54 13.42 34.49
N GLN A 135 39.42 13.54 35.22
CA GLN A 135 38.64 14.78 35.40
C GLN A 135 38.18 15.49 34.11
N PHE A 136 38.00 14.76 33.01
CA PHE A 136 37.50 15.33 31.76
C PHE A 136 35.97 15.46 31.79
N GLN A 137 35.45 16.60 31.32
CA GLN A 137 34.00 16.81 31.20
C GLN A 137 33.44 15.99 30.03
N ASN A 138 32.51 15.10 30.35
CA ASN A 138 31.72 14.38 29.34
C ASN A 138 30.47 15.18 28.97
N ASN A 139 30.15 15.28 27.68
CA ASN A 139 28.90 15.87 27.21
C ASN A 139 27.78 14.81 27.24
N GLU A 140 27.06 14.73 28.37
CA GLU A 140 25.99 13.74 28.56
C GLU A 140 24.86 13.86 27.53
N LEU A 141 24.58 15.08 27.04
CA LEU A 141 23.60 15.30 25.97
C LEU A 141 24.06 14.69 24.65
N PHE A 142 25.34 14.86 24.30
CA PHE A 142 25.92 14.26 23.09
C PHE A 142 25.89 12.73 23.17
N ALA A 143 26.21 12.16 24.33
CA ALA A 143 26.11 10.72 24.55
C ALA A 143 24.66 10.23 24.44
N PHE A 144 23.71 10.94 25.07
CA PHE A 144 22.29 10.62 24.97
C PHE A 144 21.81 10.63 23.51
N LEU A 145 22.14 11.66 22.74
CA LEU A 145 21.75 11.75 21.33
C LEU A 145 22.38 10.64 20.49
N THR A 146 23.66 10.35 20.69
CA THR A 146 24.39 9.30 19.97
C THR A 146 23.71 7.93 20.12
N PHE A 147 23.33 7.55 21.34
CA PHE A 147 22.71 6.25 21.59
C PHE A 147 21.20 6.21 21.35
N ASN A 148 20.51 7.37 21.34
CA ASN A 148 19.05 7.41 21.21
C ASN A 148 18.52 7.95 19.88
N SER A 149 19.37 8.54 19.02
CA SER A 149 18.93 9.19 17.76
C SER A 149 18.12 8.26 16.85
N LEU A 150 18.55 7.01 16.68
CA LEU A 150 17.87 6.00 15.88
C LEU A 150 16.47 5.67 16.42
N LYS A 151 16.35 5.54 17.75
CA LYS A 151 15.08 5.23 18.44
C LYS A 151 14.12 6.41 18.34
N ILE A 152 14.61 7.64 18.53
CA ILE A 152 13.84 8.87 18.39
C ILE A 152 13.33 9.00 16.95
N MET A 153 14.19 8.83 15.95
CA MET A 153 13.80 8.85 14.54
C MET A 153 12.73 7.80 14.24
N GLY A 154 12.92 6.56 14.70
CA GLY A 154 11.94 5.48 14.53
C GLY A 154 10.58 5.82 15.16
N LEU A 155 10.58 6.42 16.35
CA LEU A 155 9.37 6.86 17.05
C LEU A 155 8.68 8.02 16.31
N LEU A 156 9.43 9.00 15.78
CA LEU A 156 8.89 10.09 14.97
C LEU A 156 8.21 9.55 13.69
N VAL A 157 8.86 8.63 12.99
CA VAL A 157 8.27 7.97 11.81
C VAL A 157 6.99 7.23 12.19
N LEU A 158 6.98 6.52 13.32
CA LEU A 158 5.80 5.80 13.81
C LEU A 158 4.64 6.76 14.15
N ILE A 159 4.92 7.90 14.79
CA ILE A 159 3.93 8.95 15.06
C ILE A 159 3.36 9.49 13.74
N ILE A 160 4.21 9.81 12.76
CA ILE A 160 3.78 10.30 11.44
C ILE A 160 2.85 9.29 10.77
N VAL A 161 3.20 8.00 10.81
CA VAL A 161 2.36 6.91 10.27
C VAL A 161 1.02 6.83 10.99
N ILE A 162 1.00 6.96 12.32
CA ILE A 162 -0.24 6.98 13.12
C ILE A 162 -1.11 8.18 12.72
N ILE A 163 -0.54 9.38 12.63
CA ILE A 163 -1.25 10.60 12.23
C ILE A 163 -1.88 10.43 10.85
N ILE A 164 -1.14 9.90 9.88
CA ILE A 164 -1.65 9.63 8.52
C ILE A 164 -2.78 8.58 8.54
N ASN A 165 -2.69 7.57 9.42
CA ASN A 165 -3.71 6.54 9.53
C ASN A 165 -5.01 7.04 10.19
N VAL A 166 -4.90 7.93 11.18
CA VAL A 166 -6.03 8.61 11.83
C VAL A 166 -6.66 9.63 10.88
N TYR A 167 -5.85 10.53 10.32
CA TYR A 167 -6.26 11.53 9.34
C TYR A 167 -5.94 11.07 7.92
N LYS A 168 -6.68 10.05 7.45
CA LYS A 168 -6.51 9.41 6.13
C LYS A 168 -6.34 10.39 4.95
N PRO A 169 -7.00 11.57 4.89
CA PRO A 169 -6.80 12.52 3.79
C PRO A 169 -5.37 13.04 3.66
N LEU A 170 -4.60 13.13 4.75
CA LEU A 170 -3.19 13.56 4.72
C LEU A 170 -2.33 12.65 3.84
N GLY A 171 -2.71 11.38 3.69
CA GLY A 171 -2.06 10.47 2.75
C GLY A 171 -2.08 10.97 1.30
N ASN A 172 -3.03 11.82 0.89
CA ASN A 172 -3.09 12.39 -0.45
C ASN A 172 -1.95 13.39 -0.73
N LEU A 173 -1.25 13.87 0.30
CA LEU A 173 -0.05 14.71 0.13
C LEU A 173 1.15 13.89 -0.36
N ILE A 174 1.16 12.58 -0.13
CA ILE A 174 2.25 11.69 -0.54
C ILE A 174 1.96 11.21 -1.97
N PRO A 175 2.81 11.54 -2.98
CA PRO A 175 2.53 11.24 -4.39
C PRO A 175 2.21 9.77 -4.67
N LEU A 176 2.92 8.85 -4.01
CA LEU A 176 2.71 7.41 -4.15
C LEU A 176 1.32 6.96 -3.66
N ILE A 177 0.89 7.44 -2.48
CA ILE A 177 -0.42 7.10 -1.91
C ILE A 177 -1.54 7.73 -2.75
N LYS A 178 -1.32 8.97 -3.22
CA LYS A 178 -2.21 9.69 -4.11
C LYS A 178 -2.50 8.89 -5.38
N GLU A 179 -1.46 8.46 -6.09
CA GLU A 179 -1.59 7.67 -7.32
C GLU A 179 -2.22 6.31 -7.09
N TYR A 180 -1.81 5.60 -6.03
CA TYR A 180 -2.44 4.34 -5.64
C TYR A 180 -3.96 4.50 -5.40
N ARG A 181 -4.39 5.59 -4.77
CA ARG A 181 -5.82 5.88 -4.56
C ARG A 181 -6.55 6.13 -5.88
N VAL A 182 -5.97 6.92 -6.79
CA VAL A 182 -6.57 7.17 -8.12
C VAL A 182 -6.70 5.87 -8.91
N ILE A 183 -5.62 5.09 -9.01
CA ILE A 183 -5.64 3.79 -9.68
C ILE A 183 -6.72 2.89 -9.07
N ASN A 184 -6.83 2.86 -7.75
CA ASN A 184 -7.84 2.05 -7.09
C ASN A 184 -9.27 2.52 -7.40
N LEU A 185 -9.53 3.83 -7.37
CA LEU A 185 -10.81 4.42 -7.77
C LEU A 185 -11.18 4.01 -9.20
N LEU A 186 -10.23 4.13 -10.13
CA LEU A 186 -10.47 3.81 -11.54
C LEU A 186 -10.77 2.34 -11.76
N LYS A 187 -10.13 1.41 -11.02
CA LYS A 187 -10.49 -0.01 -11.08
C LYS A 187 -11.94 -0.27 -10.66
N TYR A 188 -12.47 0.45 -9.67
CA TYR A 188 -13.90 0.34 -9.31
C TYR A 188 -14.81 0.97 -10.37
N LEU A 189 -14.41 2.13 -10.90
CA LEU A 189 -15.16 2.80 -11.95
C LEU A 189 -15.23 1.93 -13.21
N GLU A 190 -14.11 1.32 -13.61
CA GLU A 190 -14.03 0.38 -14.74
C GLU A 190 -15.01 -0.78 -14.57
N ILE A 191 -15.05 -1.42 -13.39
CA ILE A 191 -16.00 -2.51 -13.11
C ILE A 191 -17.44 -2.06 -13.33
N LEU A 192 -17.82 -0.90 -12.81
CA LEU A 192 -19.17 -0.37 -12.93
C LEU A 192 -19.53 -0.06 -14.39
N LEU A 193 -18.64 0.62 -15.12
CA LEU A 193 -18.86 1.00 -16.51
C LEU A 193 -18.94 -0.22 -17.44
N VAL A 194 -18.03 -1.18 -17.30
CA VAL A 194 -18.06 -2.43 -18.09
C VAL A 194 -19.34 -3.22 -17.80
N CYS A 195 -19.80 -3.22 -16.55
CA CYS A 195 -21.07 -3.83 -16.17
C CYS A 195 -22.30 -3.05 -16.67
N GLY A 196 -22.14 -1.89 -17.31
CA GLY A 196 -23.21 -1.15 -17.99
C GLY A 196 -23.86 -0.05 -17.16
N TYR A 197 -23.28 0.35 -16.03
CA TYR A 197 -23.71 1.55 -15.31
C TYR A 197 -23.30 2.80 -16.07
N SER A 198 -24.15 3.84 -16.05
CA SER A 198 -23.73 5.17 -16.52
C SER A 198 -22.68 5.78 -15.58
N LEU A 199 -21.93 6.79 -16.05
CA LEU A 199 -20.94 7.48 -15.23
C LEU A 199 -21.56 8.09 -13.96
N ASP A 200 -22.75 8.66 -14.07
CA ASP A 200 -23.47 9.27 -12.95
C ASP A 200 -23.91 8.23 -11.91
N GLU A 201 -24.44 7.09 -12.37
CA GLU A 201 -24.78 5.97 -11.48
C GLU A 201 -23.54 5.41 -10.80
N ALA A 202 -22.44 5.28 -11.55
CA ALA A 202 -21.18 4.79 -11.01
C ALA A 202 -20.66 5.71 -9.90
N PHE A 203 -20.65 7.03 -10.10
CA PHE A 203 -20.25 7.98 -9.05
C PHE A 203 -21.17 7.98 -7.83
N ARG A 204 -22.49 7.80 -8.01
CA ARG A 204 -23.41 7.66 -6.88
C ARG A 204 -23.07 6.41 -6.04
N LEU A 205 -22.82 5.27 -6.68
CA LEU A 205 -22.45 4.03 -6.01
C LEU A 205 -21.06 4.11 -5.35
N LEU A 206 -20.10 4.78 -5.99
CA LEU A 206 -18.76 4.97 -5.44
C LEU A 206 -18.77 5.90 -4.24
N THR A 207 -19.59 6.94 -4.23
CA THR A 207 -19.74 7.86 -3.08
C THR A 207 -20.27 7.15 -1.83
N GLN A 208 -21.13 6.14 -2.02
CA GLN A 208 -21.66 5.33 -0.91
C GLN A 208 -20.67 4.29 -0.39
N SER A 209 -19.78 3.78 -1.24
CA SER A 209 -18.87 2.67 -0.91
C SER A 209 -17.47 3.12 -0.50
N LEU A 210 -16.99 4.24 -1.04
CA LEU A 210 -15.68 4.80 -0.75
C LEU A 210 -15.76 5.87 0.34
N ASN A 211 -14.68 6.02 1.09
CA ASN A 211 -14.61 7.02 2.15
C ASN A 211 -14.57 8.44 1.54
N ASN A 212 -15.69 9.17 1.67
CA ASN A 212 -15.81 10.50 1.08
C ASN A 212 -14.76 11.50 1.59
N LYS A 213 -14.27 11.35 2.84
CA LYS A 213 -13.19 12.22 3.36
C LYS A 213 -11.90 12.06 2.55
N ILE A 214 -11.65 10.86 2.01
CA ILE A 214 -10.44 10.54 1.23
C ILE A 214 -10.60 10.92 -0.23
N TYR A 215 -11.69 10.47 -0.85
CA TYR A 215 -11.85 10.57 -2.30
C TYR A 215 -12.55 11.85 -2.73
N GLN A 216 -13.46 12.42 -1.93
CA GLN A 216 -14.13 13.69 -2.25
C GLN A 216 -14.69 13.69 -3.69
N LEU A 217 -15.49 12.66 -4.03
CA LEU A 217 -15.90 12.38 -5.42
C LEU A 217 -16.72 13.50 -6.04
N GLU A 218 -17.44 14.28 -5.23
CA GLU A 218 -18.14 15.49 -5.69
C GLU A 218 -17.18 16.46 -6.38
N ILE A 219 -15.97 16.64 -5.84
CA ILE A 219 -14.95 17.51 -6.43
C ILE A 219 -14.49 16.96 -7.78
N LEU A 220 -14.34 15.64 -7.91
CA LEU A 220 -14.02 15.02 -9.19
C LEU A 220 -15.13 15.27 -10.20
N SER A 221 -16.40 15.05 -9.84
CA SER A 221 -17.53 15.31 -10.74
C SER A 221 -17.59 16.76 -11.20
N PHE A 222 -17.35 17.72 -10.31
CA PHE A 222 -17.31 19.14 -10.68
C PHE A 222 -16.11 19.48 -11.57
N ALA A 223 -14.94 18.89 -11.32
CA ALA A 223 -13.74 19.10 -12.13
C ALA A 223 -13.83 18.48 -13.54
N LEU A 224 -14.67 17.45 -13.72
CA LEU A 224 -14.93 16.90 -15.05
C LEU A 224 -15.78 17.86 -15.92
N LEU A 225 -16.62 18.68 -15.29
CA LEU A 225 -17.50 19.64 -15.97
C LEU A 225 -16.82 20.99 -16.27
N GLY A 226 -15.66 21.29 -15.70
CA GLY A 226 -14.97 22.57 -15.94
C GLY A 226 -13.58 22.65 -15.30
N ASP A 227 -12.82 23.69 -15.64
CA ASP A 227 -11.41 23.86 -15.29
C ASP A 227 -11.24 24.52 -13.90
N LYS A 228 -11.69 23.83 -12.84
CA LYS A 228 -11.53 24.32 -11.45
C LYS A 228 -10.22 23.82 -10.83
N GLU A 229 -9.63 24.66 -9.97
CA GLU A 229 -8.48 24.25 -9.17
C GLU A 229 -8.83 23.08 -8.24
N LEU A 230 -7.99 22.03 -8.27
CA LEU A 230 -8.13 20.86 -7.42
C LEU A 230 -7.53 21.15 -6.03
N PRO A 231 -8.29 20.98 -4.94
CA PRO A 231 -7.74 21.12 -3.60
C PRO A 231 -6.61 20.12 -3.34
N LYS A 232 -5.56 20.55 -2.62
CA LYS A 232 -4.36 19.74 -2.36
C LYS A 232 -4.64 18.41 -1.66
N LEU A 233 -5.69 18.35 -0.85
CA LEU A 233 -6.06 17.15 -0.08
C LEU A 233 -6.89 16.15 -0.89
N THR A 234 -7.15 16.39 -2.17
CA THR A 234 -7.79 15.41 -3.06
C THR A 234 -6.76 14.42 -3.60
N PRO A 235 -7.18 13.18 -3.95
CA PRO A 235 -6.28 12.23 -4.60
C PRO A 235 -6.04 12.59 -6.08
N TYR A 236 -6.73 13.60 -6.64
CA TYR A 236 -6.73 13.89 -8.07
C TYR A 236 -5.60 14.84 -8.47
N ASN A 237 -5.06 14.60 -9.65
CA ASN A 237 -4.13 15.48 -10.37
C ASN A 237 -4.80 15.95 -11.67
N ARG A 238 -4.27 17.01 -12.28
CA ARG A 238 -4.78 17.51 -13.58
C ARG A 238 -4.83 16.40 -14.65
N ASN A 239 -3.80 15.55 -14.71
CA ASN A 239 -3.72 14.46 -15.68
C ASN A 239 -4.91 13.51 -15.61
N ILE A 240 -5.40 13.13 -14.42
CA ILE A 240 -6.55 12.21 -14.36
C ILE A 240 -7.84 12.89 -14.85
N ILE A 241 -8.00 14.19 -14.61
CA ILE A 241 -9.13 14.95 -15.11
C ILE A 241 -9.09 14.97 -16.65
N GLU A 242 -7.94 15.27 -17.24
CA GLU A 242 -7.76 15.31 -18.69
C GLU A 242 -8.04 13.95 -19.36
N TYR A 243 -7.56 12.85 -18.78
CA TYR A 243 -7.86 11.50 -19.27
C TYR A 243 -9.36 11.20 -19.21
N LEU A 244 -10.01 11.45 -18.07
CA LEU A 244 -11.44 11.18 -17.94
C LEU A 244 -12.27 12.08 -18.88
N GLN A 245 -11.90 13.36 -19.04
CA GLN A 245 -12.55 14.26 -20.00
C GLN A 245 -12.35 13.80 -21.44
N MET A 246 -11.17 13.30 -21.80
CA MET A 246 -10.93 12.71 -23.12
C MET A 246 -11.82 11.49 -23.36
N GLY A 247 -11.97 10.61 -22.35
CA GLY A 247 -12.87 9.47 -22.41
C GLY A 247 -14.34 9.85 -22.54
N ILE A 248 -14.78 10.90 -21.84
CA ILE A 248 -16.15 11.44 -21.94
C ILE A 248 -16.39 12.01 -23.34
N LYS A 249 -15.46 12.83 -23.87
CA LYS A 249 -15.57 13.45 -25.21
C LYS A 249 -15.57 12.42 -26.34
N SER A 250 -14.80 11.35 -26.20
CA SER A 250 -14.73 10.26 -27.17
C SER A 250 -15.83 9.20 -27.00
N ASN A 251 -16.65 9.32 -25.95
CA ASN A 251 -17.65 8.33 -25.55
C ASN A 251 -17.07 6.91 -25.33
N ASP A 252 -15.78 6.82 -24.97
CA ASP A 252 -15.05 5.58 -24.73
C ASP A 252 -14.22 5.68 -23.45
N LEU A 253 -14.92 5.88 -22.34
CA LEU A 253 -14.30 6.09 -21.03
C LEU A 253 -13.56 4.82 -20.54
N VAL A 254 -14.09 3.64 -20.84
CA VAL A 254 -13.49 2.36 -20.43
C VAL A 254 -12.12 2.17 -21.06
N ARG A 255 -11.96 2.48 -22.35
CA ARG A 255 -10.66 2.41 -23.02
C ARG A 255 -9.66 3.38 -22.41
N VAL A 256 -10.04 4.63 -22.18
CA VAL A 256 -9.12 5.63 -21.61
C VAL A 256 -8.71 5.28 -20.17
N ILE A 257 -9.61 4.68 -19.38
CA ILE A 257 -9.27 4.12 -18.06
C ILE A 257 -8.25 2.99 -18.18
N ASN A 258 -8.41 2.09 -19.16
CA ASN A 258 -7.47 1.00 -19.41
C ASN A 258 -6.09 1.52 -19.84
N ASP A 259 -6.05 2.53 -20.72
CA ASP A 259 -4.81 3.20 -21.11
C ASP A 259 -4.13 3.85 -19.90
N TYR A 260 -4.90 4.54 -19.04
CA TYR A 260 -4.39 5.08 -17.78
C TYR A 260 -3.78 3.99 -16.90
N HIS A 261 -4.46 2.84 -16.73
CA HIS A 261 -3.93 1.72 -15.96
C HIS A 261 -2.62 1.18 -16.52
N TYR A 262 -2.49 1.06 -17.84
CA TYR A 262 -1.26 0.60 -18.49
C TYR A 262 -0.05 1.50 -18.14
N PHE A 263 -0.22 2.82 -18.21
CA PHE A 263 0.85 3.77 -17.92
C PHE A 263 1.10 3.98 -16.42
N TYR A 264 0.04 4.15 -15.62
CA TYR A 264 0.21 4.54 -14.22
C TYR A 264 0.47 3.38 -13.27
N ASP A 265 0.05 2.14 -13.60
CA ASP A 265 0.45 0.98 -12.80
C ASP A 265 1.98 0.81 -12.86
N SER A 266 2.61 0.97 -14.04
CA SER A 266 4.08 0.88 -14.18
C SER A 266 4.81 2.03 -13.47
N LEU A 267 4.37 3.28 -13.66
CA LEU A 267 4.94 4.45 -12.96
C LEU A 267 4.85 4.31 -11.43
N LEU A 268 3.76 3.76 -10.91
CA LEU A 268 3.62 3.49 -9.48
C LEU A 268 4.69 2.51 -9.00
N PHE A 269 4.94 1.42 -9.74
CA PHE A 269 5.95 0.43 -9.39
C PHE A 269 7.39 0.97 -9.49
N ASP A 270 7.67 1.85 -10.45
CA ASP A 270 8.95 2.54 -10.53
C ASP A 270 9.18 3.48 -9.33
N LYS A 271 8.13 4.16 -8.86
CA LYS A 271 8.20 4.99 -7.65
C LYS A 271 8.45 4.16 -6.41
N PHE A 272 7.84 2.97 -6.28
CA PHE A 272 8.17 2.04 -5.19
C PHE A 272 9.67 1.68 -5.20
N ALA A 273 10.25 1.39 -6.37
CA ALA A 273 11.67 1.08 -6.49
C ALA A 273 12.56 2.27 -6.11
N LYS A 274 12.24 3.47 -6.61
CA LYS A 274 12.96 4.72 -6.25
C LYS A 274 12.91 5.00 -4.75
N ILE A 275 11.73 4.90 -4.14
CA ILE A 275 11.56 5.10 -2.68
C ILE A 275 12.39 4.09 -1.90
N THR A 276 12.42 2.82 -2.34
CA THR A 276 13.25 1.79 -1.70
C THR A 276 14.73 2.19 -1.70
N TYR A 277 15.24 2.64 -2.85
CA TYR A 277 16.63 3.09 -2.99
C TYR A 277 16.94 4.32 -2.11
N TYR A 278 16.10 5.36 -2.14
CA TYR A 278 16.33 6.56 -1.33
C TYR A 278 16.24 6.28 0.17
N LEU A 279 15.28 5.46 0.61
CA LEU A 279 15.21 5.02 2.00
C LEU A 279 16.49 4.32 2.39
N GLN A 280 16.96 3.35 1.60
CA GLN A 280 18.22 2.64 1.85
C GLN A 280 19.41 3.59 2.01
N PHE A 281 19.54 4.56 1.10
CA PHE A 281 20.60 5.57 1.17
C PHE A 281 20.52 6.41 2.46
N ILE A 282 19.34 6.93 2.80
CA ILE A 282 19.12 7.73 4.02
C ILE A 282 19.46 6.92 5.27
N PHE A 283 19.08 5.63 5.32
CA PHE A 283 19.42 4.76 6.44
C PHE A 283 20.93 4.56 6.58
N PHE A 284 21.65 4.30 5.49
CA PHE A 284 23.11 4.14 5.55
C PHE A 284 23.83 5.42 5.98
N LEU A 285 23.39 6.58 5.48
CA LEU A 285 23.94 7.86 5.88
C LEU A 285 23.75 8.06 7.38
N LEU A 286 22.55 7.80 7.89
CA LEU A 286 22.25 7.94 9.31
C LEU A 286 23.03 6.98 10.19
N LEU A 287 23.20 5.72 9.76
CA LEU A 287 24.02 4.75 10.46
C LEU A 287 25.48 5.18 10.49
N SER A 288 26.01 5.67 9.38
CA SER A 288 27.40 6.14 9.27
C SER A 288 27.66 7.32 10.22
N VAL A 289 26.74 8.29 10.27
CA VAL A 289 26.82 9.41 11.22
C VAL A 289 26.79 8.90 12.66
N ASN A 290 25.90 7.97 12.99
CA ASN A 290 25.84 7.40 14.34
C ASN A 290 27.12 6.65 14.72
N ILE A 291 27.65 5.82 13.82
CA ILE A 291 28.90 5.09 14.03
C ILE A 291 30.04 6.08 14.28
N PHE A 292 30.12 7.16 13.49
CA PHE A 292 31.11 8.21 13.70
C PHE A 292 30.95 8.90 15.05
N CYS A 293 29.72 9.22 15.47
CA CYS A 293 29.46 9.80 16.80
C CYS A 293 29.88 8.86 17.93
N ILE A 294 29.60 7.55 17.81
CA ILE A 294 30.04 6.54 18.79
C ILE A 294 31.57 6.47 18.82
N TYR A 295 32.21 6.40 17.66
CA TYR A 295 33.66 6.38 17.55
C TYR A 295 34.29 7.63 18.18
N TYR A 296 33.76 8.82 17.86
CA TYR A 296 34.21 10.08 18.46
C TYR A 296 34.05 10.06 19.98
N LEU A 297 32.90 9.59 20.47
CA LEU A 297 32.61 9.52 21.90
C LEU A 297 33.59 8.61 22.66
N ILE A 298 34.11 7.56 22.02
CA ILE A 298 35.07 6.63 22.63
C ILE A 298 36.51 7.15 22.47
N MET A 299 36.88 7.58 21.26
CA MET A 299 38.27 7.93 20.93
C MET A 299 38.70 9.29 21.44
N PHE A 300 37.81 10.28 21.43
CA PHE A 300 38.14 11.62 21.90
C PHE A 300 38.68 11.61 23.36
N PRO A 301 38.03 10.92 24.32
CA PRO A 301 38.59 10.68 25.64
C PRO A 301 40.00 10.05 25.62
N MET A 302 40.21 9.02 24.80
CA MET A 302 41.50 8.34 24.74
C MET A 302 42.63 9.23 24.22
N PHE A 303 42.36 10.09 23.24
CA PHE A 303 43.33 11.08 22.77
C PHE A 303 43.69 12.09 23.85
N GLN A 304 42.69 12.56 24.62
CA GLN A 304 42.93 13.50 25.71
C GLN A 304 43.80 12.88 26.83
N ILE A 305 43.56 11.60 27.14
CA ILE A 305 44.39 10.85 28.10
C ILE A 305 45.82 10.71 27.59
N THR A 306 46.00 10.32 26.32
CA THR A 306 47.35 10.09 25.74
C THR A 306 48.17 11.37 25.68
N ASN A 307 47.55 12.52 25.44
CA ASN A 307 48.26 13.81 25.40
C ASN A 307 48.57 14.40 26.79
N ASN A 308 47.95 13.87 27.85
CA ASN A 308 48.15 14.32 29.24
C ASN A 308 49.03 13.36 30.06
N ILE A 309 49.53 12.28 29.45
CA ILE A 309 50.57 11.37 29.98
C ILE A 309 51.92 11.83 29.41
#